data_AF-A0A7V9M959-F1
#
_entry.id   AF-A0A7V9M959-F1
#
_cell.length_a   1.000
_cell.length_b   1.000
_cell.length_c   1.000
_cell.angle_alpha   90.00
_cell.angle_beta   90.00
_cell.angle_gamma   90.00
#
_symmetry.space_group_name_H-M   'P 1'
#
loop_
_entity.id
_entity.type
_entity.pdbx_description
1 polymer ?
#
loop_
_entity_poly.entity_id
_entity_poly.type
_entity_poly.pdbx_seq_one_letter_code
_entity_poly.pdbx_strand_id
1 'polypeptide(L)'
;GDAQTIPEDRGLFLEHSFRMHPDVCRYISDAFYESRLEPAAGCDLQSTDLGTGLRFVPVEHEGNRRSSREEAARVREEFDRLLRTEWTNEKGITRPLRLNDILVVAPYNEQVKCLAEALPRGARVGTVDKFQGQQAPVVFFSMATSSGEDVPRNLEFLLSRNRLNVAVSRAKCLAYVVASPKLLEVGCRSIEQMRMANALCLFVEAADD
;
A
#
# COMPACT_ATOMS: atom_id res chain seq x y z
N GLY A 1 0.21 26.24 11.78
CA GLY A 1 -0.46 26.66 10.54
C GLY A 1 -0.86 25.39 9.84
N ASP A 2 -1.99 24.84 10.28
CA ASP A 2 -2.51 23.52 9.91
C ASP A 2 -3.49 23.68 8.75
N ALA A 3 -3.03 23.37 7.54
CA ALA A 3 -3.91 23.00 6.45
C ALA A 3 -3.28 21.76 5.79
N GLN A 4 -3.87 20.58 6.03
CA GLN A 4 -3.48 19.33 5.38
C GLN A 4 -4.11 19.19 3.99
N THR A 5 -4.95 20.14 3.58
CA THR A 5 -5.34 20.33 2.19
C THR A 5 -4.56 21.45 1.52
N ILE A 6 -4.23 21.24 0.24
CA ILE A 6 -3.73 22.29 -0.65
C ILE A 6 -4.63 23.52 -0.46
N PRO A 7 -4.07 24.71 -0.14
CA PRO A 7 -4.88 25.91 0.04
C PRO A 7 -5.71 26.16 -1.22
N GLU A 8 -6.94 26.64 -1.06
CA GLU A 8 -7.95 26.81 -2.12
C GLU A 8 -7.44 27.62 -3.34
N ASP A 9 -6.32 28.33 -3.19
CA ASP A 9 -5.68 29.13 -4.22
C ASP A 9 -4.66 28.38 -5.11
N ARG A 10 -4.34 27.09 -4.86
CA ARG A 10 -3.21 26.39 -5.54
C ARG A 10 -3.44 24.96 -6.05
N GLY A 11 -4.68 24.54 -6.26
CA GLY A 11 -4.95 23.32 -7.02
C GLY A 11 -6.38 22.87 -6.89
N LEU A 12 -6.98 22.41 -7.98
CA LEU A 12 -8.31 21.80 -7.95
C LEU A 12 -8.25 20.53 -7.08
N PHE A 13 -8.78 20.60 -5.87
CA PHE A 13 -9.05 19.41 -5.07
C PHE A 13 -10.15 18.61 -5.78
N LEU A 14 -9.82 17.41 -6.24
CA LEU A 14 -10.82 16.50 -6.79
C LEU A 14 -11.43 15.72 -5.62
N GLU A 15 -12.65 16.08 -5.25
CA GLU A 15 -13.43 15.42 -4.19
C GLU A 15 -13.73 13.95 -4.52
N HIS A 16 -13.64 13.56 -5.79
CA HIS A 16 -13.94 12.20 -6.25
C HIS A 16 -12.73 11.45 -6.83
N SER A 17 -12.54 10.22 -6.36
CA SER A 17 -11.64 9.22 -6.91
C SER A 17 -12.37 8.32 -7.91
N PHE A 18 -12.00 8.40 -9.19
CA PHE A 18 -12.57 7.58 -10.27
C PHE A 18 -11.88 6.22 -10.45
N ARG A 19 -11.21 5.73 -9.40
CA ARG A 19 -10.19 4.68 -9.53
C ARG A 19 -10.26 3.63 -8.43
N MET A 20 -10.44 4.07 -7.18
CA MET A 20 -10.39 3.21 -6.00
C MET A 20 -11.78 2.70 -5.64
N HIS A 21 -11.88 1.40 -5.38
CA HIS A 21 -13.02 0.79 -4.72
C HIS A 21 -13.27 1.49 -3.37
N PRO A 22 -14.54 1.65 -2.94
CA PRO A 22 -14.90 2.30 -1.68
C PRO A 22 -14.06 1.85 -0.47
N ASP A 23 -13.83 0.55 -0.30
CA ASP A 23 -13.08 0.00 0.84
C ASP A 23 -11.61 0.45 0.89
N VAL A 24 -10.97 0.68 -0.26
CA VAL A 24 -9.62 1.26 -0.31
C VAL A 24 -9.70 2.78 -0.15
N CYS A 25 -10.69 3.41 -0.80
CA CYS A 25 -10.84 4.86 -0.80
C CYS A 25 -11.12 5.41 0.60
N ARG A 26 -11.90 4.69 1.42
CA ARG A 26 -12.26 5.08 2.79
C ARG A 26 -11.02 5.35 3.62
N TYR A 27 -10.13 4.37 3.73
CA TYR A 27 -8.86 4.55 4.45
C TYR A 27 -8.01 5.67 3.86
N ILE A 28 -7.87 5.77 2.54
CA ILE A 28 -7.09 6.85 1.93
C ILE A 28 -7.68 8.22 2.30
N SER A 29 -9.01 8.34 2.26
CA SER A 29 -9.74 9.55 2.59
C SER A 29 -9.50 9.97 4.04
N ASP A 30 -9.69 9.03 4.98
CA ASP A 30 -9.56 9.28 6.41
C ASP A 30 -8.10 9.57 6.81
N ALA A 31 -7.16 8.77 6.32
CA ALA A 31 -5.76 8.88 6.73
C ALA A 31 -5.04 10.07 6.08
N PHE A 32 -5.43 10.52 4.89
CA PHE A 32 -4.66 11.50 4.10
C PHE A 32 -5.43 12.68 3.52
N TYR A 33 -6.77 12.67 3.55
CA TYR A 33 -7.59 13.69 2.91
C TYR A 33 -8.72 14.24 3.81
N GLU A 34 -8.57 14.13 5.14
CA GLU A 34 -9.53 14.68 6.11
C GLU A 34 -10.98 14.18 5.87
N SER A 35 -11.12 12.95 5.39
CA SER A 35 -12.41 12.33 5.02
C SER A 35 -13.17 13.06 3.89
N ARG A 36 -12.47 13.85 3.05
CA ARG A 36 -13.05 14.63 1.95
C ARG A 36 -12.97 13.98 0.57
N LEU A 37 -12.36 12.80 0.46
CA LEU A 37 -12.25 12.05 -0.78
C LEU A 37 -13.29 10.93 -0.85
N GLU A 38 -14.10 10.93 -1.90
CA GLU A 38 -15.16 9.95 -2.13
C GLU A 38 -14.89 9.10 -3.39
N PRO A 39 -15.29 7.82 -3.42
CA PRO A 39 -15.24 7.02 -4.64
C PRO A 39 -16.31 7.50 -5.65
N ALA A 40 -15.96 7.54 -6.94
CA ALA A 40 -16.94 7.78 -7.99
C ALA A 40 -17.80 6.54 -8.27
N ALA A 41 -18.99 6.73 -8.82
CA ALA A 41 -19.90 5.65 -9.20
C ALA A 41 -19.24 4.59 -10.10
N GLY A 42 -19.55 3.31 -9.88
CA GLY A 42 -19.01 2.18 -10.63
C GLY A 42 -17.68 1.65 -10.07
N CYS A 43 -16.99 2.40 -9.20
CA CYS A 43 -15.80 1.91 -8.52
C CYS A 43 -16.10 0.76 -7.54
N ASP A 44 -17.33 0.71 -7.02
CA ASP A 44 -17.91 -0.33 -6.16
C ASP A 44 -18.15 -1.67 -6.87
N LEU A 45 -18.15 -1.68 -8.21
CA LEU A 45 -18.22 -2.93 -8.98
C LEU A 45 -16.89 -3.69 -9.00
N GLN A 46 -15.79 -3.03 -8.65
CA GLN A 46 -14.46 -3.61 -8.73
C GLN A 46 -14.23 -4.62 -7.60
N SER A 47 -13.89 -5.87 -7.94
CA SER A 47 -13.71 -6.91 -6.92
C SER A 47 -12.73 -7.98 -7.37
N THR A 48 -12.11 -8.67 -6.41
CA THR A 48 -11.37 -9.92 -6.64
C THR A 48 -12.07 -11.05 -5.89
N ASP A 49 -11.79 -12.30 -6.23
CA ASP A 49 -12.33 -13.44 -5.45
C ASP A 49 -11.82 -13.47 -4.00
N LEU A 50 -10.73 -12.75 -3.71
CA LEU A 50 -10.21 -12.56 -2.34
C LEU A 50 -10.81 -11.32 -1.65
N GLY A 51 -11.83 -10.71 -2.25
CA GLY A 51 -12.53 -9.53 -1.78
C GLY A 51 -11.86 -8.22 -2.21
N THR A 52 -12.15 -7.19 -1.44
CA THR A 52 -11.76 -5.78 -1.64
C THR A 52 -11.16 -5.22 -0.36
N GLY A 53 -10.60 -4.01 -0.45
CA GLY A 53 -10.13 -3.23 0.69
C GLY A 53 -8.66 -3.45 1.02
N LEU A 54 -8.36 -3.56 2.31
CA LEU A 54 -7.00 -3.57 2.84
C LEU A 54 -6.66 -4.93 3.43
N ARG A 55 -5.39 -5.32 3.37
CA ARG A 55 -4.87 -6.53 4.02
C ARG A 55 -3.53 -6.19 4.67
N PHE A 56 -3.48 -6.28 5.99
CA PHE A 56 -2.19 -6.30 6.69
C PHE A 56 -1.67 -7.74 6.74
N VAL A 57 -0.44 -7.94 6.30
CA VAL A 57 0.23 -9.25 6.32
C VAL A 57 1.44 -9.15 7.24
N PRO A 58 1.29 -9.53 8.52
CA PRO A 58 2.39 -9.50 9.46
C PRO A 58 3.43 -10.56 9.08
N VAL A 59 4.71 -10.19 9.11
CA VAL A 59 5.83 -11.11 8.89
C VAL A 59 6.87 -10.91 9.98
N GLU A 60 7.05 -11.91 10.83
CA GLU A 60 8.07 -11.88 11.87
C GLU A 60 9.47 -12.05 11.26
N HIS A 61 10.34 -11.08 11.52
CA HIS A 61 11.77 -11.13 11.22
C HIS A 61 12.55 -10.16 12.11
N GLU A 62 13.88 -10.30 12.15
CA GLU A 62 14.76 -9.52 13.03
C GLU A 62 16.02 -9.07 12.29
N GLY A 63 16.48 -7.85 12.56
CA GLY A 63 17.73 -7.31 12.00
C GLY A 63 17.71 -6.93 10.52
N ASN A 64 16.64 -7.22 9.77
CA ASN A 64 16.47 -6.74 8.40
C ASN A 64 16.34 -5.21 8.38
N ARG A 65 17.18 -4.55 7.56
CA ARG A 65 17.25 -3.07 7.48
C ARG A 65 16.66 -2.52 6.18
N ARG A 66 17.04 -3.09 5.02
CA ARG A 66 16.67 -2.62 3.67
C ARG A 66 16.07 -3.69 2.77
N SER A 67 16.13 -4.94 3.20
CA SER A 67 15.59 -6.08 2.46
C SER A 67 15.21 -7.17 3.46
N SER A 68 14.09 -7.83 3.21
CA SER A 68 13.63 -9.02 3.92
C SER A 68 13.24 -10.09 2.92
N ARG A 69 13.89 -11.25 3.02
CA ARG A 69 13.54 -12.44 2.22
C ARG A 69 12.25 -13.06 2.72
N GLU A 70 11.97 -12.92 4.01
CA GLU A 70 10.76 -13.37 4.70
C GLU A 70 9.54 -12.64 4.13
N GLU A 71 9.59 -11.30 4.07
CA GLU A 71 8.53 -10.52 3.43
C GLU A 71 8.40 -10.88 1.94
N ALA A 72 9.52 -11.06 1.22
CA ALA A 72 9.47 -11.42 -0.20
C ALA A 72 8.83 -12.79 -0.45
N ALA A 73 9.11 -13.78 0.42
CA ALA A 73 8.47 -15.09 0.39
C ALA A 73 6.97 -14.99 0.67
N ARG A 74 6.57 -14.20 1.67
CA ARG A 74 5.15 -14.00 1.99
C ARG A 74 4.40 -13.28 0.88
N VAL A 75 5.01 -12.25 0.28
CA VAL A 75 4.47 -11.59 -0.92
C VAL A 75 4.29 -12.60 -2.04
N ARG A 76 5.27 -13.50 -2.25
CA ARG A 76 5.18 -14.53 -3.30
C ARG A 76 4.00 -15.48 -3.09
N GLU A 77 3.75 -15.93 -1.86
CA GLU A 77 2.60 -16.80 -1.55
C GLU A 77 1.27 -16.13 -1.90
N GLU A 78 1.09 -14.89 -1.47
CA GLU A 78 -0.13 -14.12 -1.74
C GLU A 78 -0.29 -13.77 -3.22
N PHE A 79 0.83 -13.46 -3.88
CA PHE A 79 0.87 -13.21 -5.32
C PHE A 79 0.43 -14.45 -6.12
N ASP A 80 0.95 -15.64 -5.78
CA ASP A 80 0.58 -16.89 -6.44
C ASP A 80 -0.88 -17.28 -6.17
N ARG A 81 -1.43 -16.91 -5.00
CA ARG A 81 -2.85 -17.09 -4.68
C ARG A 81 -3.73 -16.21 -5.57
N LEU A 82 -3.39 -14.93 -5.71
CA LEU A 82 -4.10 -13.97 -6.56
C LEU A 82 -4.09 -14.34 -8.04
N LEU A 83 -3.01 -14.94 -8.55
CA LEU A 83 -2.96 -15.37 -9.95
C LEU A 83 -3.92 -16.52 -10.29
N ARG A 84 -4.52 -17.15 -9.27
CA ARG A 84 -5.52 -18.21 -9.43
C ARG A 84 -6.96 -17.69 -9.33
N THR A 85 -7.14 -16.38 -9.17
CA THR A 85 -8.44 -15.74 -9.02
C THR A 85 -8.77 -14.82 -10.19
N GLU A 86 -10.00 -14.34 -10.22
CA GLU A 86 -10.48 -13.36 -11.18
C GLU A 86 -10.54 -11.95 -10.58
N TRP A 87 -10.65 -10.97 -11.47
CA TRP A 87 -10.89 -9.58 -11.13
C TRP A 87 -12.01 -9.03 -12.02
N THR A 88 -12.96 -8.35 -11.39
CA THR A 88 -14.02 -7.57 -12.03
C THR A 88 -13.63 -6.11 -12.03
N ASN A 89 -13.66 -5.45 -13.19
CA ASN A 89 -13.30 -4.04 -13.31
C ASN A 89 -14.50 -3.09 -13.10
N GLU A 90 -14.27 -1.79 -13.21
CA GLU A 90 -15.28 -0.74 -13.02
C GLU A 90 -16.44 -0.77 -14.03
N LYS A 91 -16.34 -1.61 -15.07
CA LYS A 91 -17.39 -1.84 -16.08
C LYS A 91 -18.14 -3.16 -15.84
N GLY A 92 -17.89 -3.85 -14.73
CA GLY A 92 -18.47 -5.16 -14.44
C GLY A 92 -17.92 -6.30 -15.30
N ILE A 93 -16.77 -6.12 -15.97
CA ILE A 93 -16.16 -7.16 -16.80
C ILE A 93 -15.20 -7.98 -15.94
N THR A 94 -15.51 -9.26 -15.80
CA THR A 94 -14.68 -10.23 -15.06
C THR A 94 -13.71 -10.96 -15.99
N ARG A 95 -12.48 -11.14 -15.52
CA ARG A 95 -11.46 -11.97 -16.17
C ARG A 95 -10.42 -12.47 -15.17
N PRO A 96 -9.62 -13.50 -15.52
CA PRO A 96 -8.49 -13.92 -14.70
C PRO A 96 -7.51 -12.78 -14.42
N LEU A 97 -7.00 -12.71 -13.18
CA LEU A 97 -5.89 -11.84 -12.82
C LEU A 97 -4.60 -12.29 -13.52
N ARG A 98 -3.80 -11.33 -13.95
CA ARG A 98 -2.52 -11.56 -14.64
C ARG A 98 -1.40 -10.82 -13.93
N LEU A 99 -0.16 -11.16 -14.27
CA LEU A 99 1.04 -10.48 -13.72
C LEU A 99 0.97 -8.95 -13.81
N ASN A 100 0.41 -8.42 -14.91
CA ASN A 100 0.30 -6.98 -15.11
C ASN A 100 -0.75 -6.30 -14.22
N ASP A 101 -1.63 -7.08 -13.57
CA ASP A 101 -2.68 -6.59 -12.69
C ASP A 101 -2.25 -6.49 -11.22
N ILE A 102 -1.02 -6.90 -10.93
CA ILE A 102 -0.45 -6.85 -9.59
C ILE A 102 0.79 -5.98 -9.62
N LEU A 103 0.80 -4.95 -8.79
CA LEU A 103 1.95 -4.07 -8.61
C LEU A 103 2.59 -4.34 -7.26
N VAL A 104 3.91 -4.54 -7.23
CA VAL A 104 4.65 -4.76 -5.99
C VAL A 104 5.62 -3.61 -5.80
N VAL A 105 5.48 -2.89 -4.68
CA VAL A 105 6.30 -1.73 -4.35
C VAL A 105 7.02 -1.90 -3.03
N ALA A 106 8.20 -1.29 -2.94
CA ALA A 106 9.00 -1.26 -1.72
C ALA A 106 9.75 0.09 -1.58
N PRO A 107 10.13 0.50 -0.35
CA PRO A 107 10.83 1.77 -0.15
C PRO A 107 12.30 1.71 -0.55
N TYR A 108 12.92 0.52 -0.58
CA TYR A 108 14.35 0.30 -0.83
C TYR A 108 14.60 -0.46 -2.13
N ASN A 109 15.65 -0.09 -2.86
CA ASN A 109 16.06 -0.79 -4.08
C ASN A 109 16.55 -2.22 -3.78
N GLU A 110 17.15 -2.43 -2.62
CA GLU A 110 17.57 -3.74 -2.13
C GLU A 110 16.36 -4.67 -1.95
N GLN A 111 15.25 -4.18 -1.38
CA GLN A 111 14.02 -4.97 -1.31
C GLN A 111 13.39 -5.20 -2.68
N VAL A 112 13.40 -4.20 -3.57
CA VAL A 112 12.93 -4.37 -4.96
C VAL A 112 13.67 -5.51 -5.66
N LYS A 113 14.99 -5.61 -5.50
CA LYS A 113 15.78 -6.72 -6.06
C LYS A 113 15.37 -8.06 -5.43
N CYS A 114 15.25 -8.12 -4.11
CA CYS A 114 14.82 -9.33 -3.39
C CYS A 114 13.45 -9.83 -3.86
N LEU A 115 12.49 -8.92 -4.03
CA LEU A 115 11.15 -9.22 -4.54
C LEU A 115 11.19 -9.67 -6.00
N ALA A 116 11.97 -9.00 -6.85
CA ALA A 116 12.11 -9.38 -8.25
C ALA A 116 12.75 -10.75 -8.45
N GLU A 117 13.63 -11.17 -7.53
CA GLU A 117 14.22 -12.52 -7.50
C GLU A 117 13.22 -13.58 -7.03
N ALA A 118 12.35 -13.25 -6.05
CA ALA A 118 11.36 -14.17 -5.50
C ALA A 118 10.12 -14.36 -6.39
N LEU A 119 9.74 -13.33 -7.15
CA LEU A 119 8.50 -13.30 -7.94
C LEU A 119 8.68 -13.86 -9.37
N PRO A 120 7.59 -14.30 -10.03
CA PRO A 120 7.66 -14.78 -11.41
C PRO A 120 8.24 -13.73 -12.37
N ARG A 121 8.99 -14.18 -13.37
CA ARG A 121 9.56 -13.31 -14.40
C ARG A 121 8.44 -12.51 -15.09
N GLY A 122 8.59 -11.19 -15.13
CA GLY A 122 7.59 -10.28 -15.68
C GLY A 122 6.67 -9.64 -14.63
N ALA A 123 6.79 -10.00 -13.36
CA ALA A 123 6.13 -9.29 -12.27
C ALA A 123 6.55 -7.80 -12.24
N ARG A 124 5.59 -6.92 -11.97
CA ARG A 124 5.81 -5.47 -11.90
C ARG A 124 6.32 -5.09 -10.51
N VAL A 125 7.64 -5.00 -10.36
CA VAL A 125 8.32 -4.69 -9.09
C VAL A 125 9.14 -3.40 -9.20
N GLY A 126 9.12 -2.56 -8.16
CA GLY A 126 9.83 -1.28 -8.19
C GLY A 126 9.64 -0.45 -6.92
N THR A 127 10.28 0.71 -6.87
CA THR A 127 10.09 1.64 -5.76
C THR A 127 8.78 2.41 -5.93
N VAL A 128 8.27 2.97 -4.83
CA VAL A 128 7.08 3.85 -4.83
C VAL A 128 7.23 4.99 -5.86
N ASP A 129 8.44 5.56 -5.93
CA ASP A 129 8.77 6.67 -6.84
C ASP A 129 8.75 6.26 -8.33
N LYS A 130 9.08 4.99 -8.65
CA LYS A 130 9.14 4.47 -10.03
C LYS A 130 7.76 4.31 -10.69
N PHE A 131 6.71 4.18 -9.89
CA PHE A 131 5.35 3.91 -10.37
C PHE A 131 4.41 5.11 -10.23
N GLN A 132 4.95 6.33 -10.30
CA GLN A 132 4.10 7.52 -10.36
C GLN A 132 3.12 7.44 -11.54
N GLY A 133 1.84 7.63 -11.25
CA GLY A 133 0.75 7.59 -12.23
C GLY A 133 0.30 6.19 -12.66
N GLN A 134 1.01 5.13 -12.28
CA GLN A 134 0.60 3.76 -12.59
C GLN A 134 -0.32 3.20 -11.50
N GLN A 135 -1.24 2.33 -11.89
CA GLN A 135 -2.18 1.68 -11.00
C GLN A 135 -2.37 0.22 -11.39
N ALA A 136 -2.94 -0.55 -10.49
CA ALA A 136 -3.21 -1.96 -10.69
C ALA A 136 -4.44 -2.38 -9.86
N PRO A 137 -5.20 -3.40 -10.31
CA PRO A 137 -6.20 -4.07 -9.48
C PRO A 137 -5.70 -4.32 -8.05
N VAL A 138 -4.52 -4.95 -7.93
CA VAL A 138 -3.92 -5.29 -6.64
C VAL A 138 -2.56 -4.65 -6.46
N VAL A 139 -2.28 -4.15 -5.25
CA VAL A 139 -0.96 -3.62 -4.89
C VAL A 139 -0.44 -4.28 -3.63
N PHE A 140 0.85 -4.61 -3.63
CA PHE A 140 1.62 -4.98 -2.44
C PHE A 140 2.60 -3.86 -2.09
N PHE A 141 2.66 -3.49 -0.82
CA PHE A 141 3.71 -2.64 -0.27
C PHE A 141 4.48 -3.40 0.80
N SER A 142 5.74 -3.76 0.50
CA SER A 142 6.64 -4.47 1.42
C SER A 142 7.61 -3.47 2.08
N MET A 143 7.61 -3.42 3.41
CA MET A 143 8.34 -2.42 4.19
C MET A 143 9.80 -2.79 4.48
N ALA A 144 10.13 -4.08 4.44
CA ALA A 144 11.45 -4.70 4.57
C ALA A 144 12.17 -4.58 5.92
N THR A 145 11.93 -3.51 6.68
CA THR A 145 12.65 -3.23 7.93
C THR A 145 11.98 -3.95 9.11
N SER A 146 12.77 -4.57 9.99
CA SER A 146 12.22 -5.38 11.10
C SER A 146 11.66 -4.55 12.24
N SER A 147 12.29 -3.43 12.59
CA SER A 147 11.92 -2.62 13.75
C SER A 147 12.32 -1.16 13.55
N GLY A 148 11.85 -0.28 14.43
CA GLY A 148 12.26 1.12 14.44
C GLY A 148 13.77 1.32 14.64
N GLU A 149 14.45 0.41 15.34
CA GLU A 149 15.90 0.46 15.61
C GLU A 149 16.73 0.06 14.38
N ASP A 150 16.17 -0.80 13.53
CA ASP A 150 16.84 -1.29 12.32
C ASP A 150 16.83 -0.28 11.16
N VAL A 151 16.06 0.81 11.31
CA VAL A 151 15.84 1.81 10.25
C VAL A 151 17.16 2.46 9.83
N PRO A 152 17.59 2.27 8.57
CA PRO A 152 18.95 2.63 8.13
C PRO A 152 19.16 4.12 7.83
N ARG A 153 18.09 4.92 7.78
CA ARG A 153 18.16 6.38 7.57
C ARG A 153 17.50 7.10 8.74
N ASN A 154 16.19 7.16 8.70
CA ASN A 154 15.35 7.72 9.74
C ASN A 154 13.93 7.17 9.58
N LEU A 155 13.13 7.26 10.64
CA LEU A 155 11.74 6.79 10.65
C LEU A 155 10.91 7.55 9.62
N GLU A 156 11.25 8.80 9.35
CA GLU A 156 10.52 9.66 8.43
C GLU A 156 10.57 9.13 6.98
N PHE A 157 11.68 8.49 6.61
CA PHE A 157 11.83 7.87 5.30
C PHE A 157 10.98 6.60 5.17
N LEU A 158 11.03 5.71 6.17
CA LEU A 158 10.35 4.41 6.13
C LEU A 158 8.83 4.59 6.29
N LEU A 159 8.41 5.34 7.31
CA LEU A 159 7.01 5.61 7.67
C LEU A 159 6.44 6.81 6.91
N SER A 160 7.05 7.19 5.79
CA SER A 160 6.63 8.34 5.00
C SER A 160 5.15 8.22 4.64
N ARG A 161 4.31 9.11 5.24
CA ARG A 161 2.88 9.20 4.95
C ARG A 161 2.61 9.33 3.44
N ASN A 162 3.41 10.14 2.75
CA ASN A 162 3.30 10.30 1.31
C ASN A 162 3.59 8.99 0.55
N ARG A 163 4.58 8.20 0.97
CA ARG A 163 4.87 6.92 0.33
C ARG A 163 3.77 5.90 0.59
N LEU A 164 3.25 5.83 1.82
CA LEU A 164 2.14 4.95 2.15
C LEU A 164 0.88 5.33 1.36
N ASN A 165 0.51 6.61 1.33
CA ASN A 165 -0.60 7.12 0.51
C ASN A 165 -0.40 6.75 -0.96
N VAL A 166 0.77 7.08 -1.54
CA VAL A 166 1.05 6.78 -2.95
C VAL A 166 1.00 5.29 -3.24
N ALA A 167 1.56 4.44 -2.37
CA ALA A 167 1.55 2.99 -2.55
C ALA A 167 0.11 2.43 -2.49
N VAL A 168 -0.64 2.73 -1.44
CA VAL A 168 -1.98 2.18 -1.22
C VAL A 168 -2.97 2.73 -2.25
N SER A 169 -2.92 4.02 -2.59
CA SER A 169 -3.80 4.63 -3.62
C SER A 169 -3.51 4.15 -5.06
N ARG A 170 -2.47 3.33 -5.28
CA ARG A 170 -2.29 2.65 -6.58
C ARG A 170 -3.20 1.44 -6.74
N ALA A 171 -3.75 0.92 -5.65
CA ALA A 171 -4.70 -0.20 -5.71
C ALA A 171 -6.05 0.29 -6.21
N LYS A 172 -6.60 -0.44 -7.18
CA LYS A 172 -7.97 -0.20 -7.60
C LYS A 172 -8.97 -0.91 -6.67
N CYS A 173 -8.69 -2.13 -6.24
CA CYS A 173 -9.62 -2.89 -5.41
C CYS A 173 -9.02 -3.47 -4.13
N LEU A 174 -7.74 -3.89 -4.14
CA LEU A 174 -7.14 -4.60 -3.00
C LEU A 174 -5.70 -4.13 -2.75
N ALA A 175 -5.41 -3.72 -1.53
CA ALA A 175 -4.08 -3.25 -1.12
C ALA A 175 -3.53 -4.11 0.03
N TYR A 176 -2.32 -4.64 -0.14
CA TYR A 176 -1.59 -5.40 0.86
C TYR A 176 -0.45 -4.55 1.42
N VAL A 177 -0.33 -4.47 2.74
CA VAL A 177 0.89 -4.01 3.42
C VAL A 177 1.53 -5.23 4.09
N VAL A 178 2.76 -5.52 3.71
CA VAL A 178 3.56 -6.61 4.25
C VAL A 178 4.68 -6.00 5.07
N ALA A 179 4.69 -6.28 6.36
CA ALA A 179 5.62 -5.64 7.29
C ALA A 179 5.80 -6.46 8.57
N SER A 180 6.92 -6.24 9.25
CA SER A 180 7.09 -6.68 10.62
C SER A 180 6.13 -5.97 11.58
N PRO A 181 5.43 -6.70 12.47
CA PRO A 181 4.56 -6.10 13.50
C PRO A 181 5.30 -5.13 14.43
N LYS A 182 6.60 -5.35 14.67
CA LYS A 182 7.43 -4.45 15.50
C LYS A 182 7.55 -3.03 14.93
N LEU A 183 7.17 -2.80 13.67
CA LEU A 183 7.05 -1.45 13.10
C LEU A 183 5.83 -0.66 13.62
N LEU A 184 4.85 -1.33 14.22
CA LEU A 184 3.71 -0.70 14.90
C LEU A 184 4.07 -0.22 16.31
N GLU A 185 5.14 -0.77 16.89
CA GLU A 185 5.59 -0.49 18.26
C GLU A 185 6.63 0.63 18.35
N VAL A 186 6.84 1.36 17.25
CA VAL A 186 7.90 2.36 17.17
C VAL A 186 7.66 3.50 18.16
N GLY A 187 8.63 3.70 19.05
CA GLY A 187 8.65 4.83 19.98
C GLY A 187 8.74 6.17 19.24
N CYS A 188 7.64 6.92 19.21
CA CYS A 188 7.58 8.24 18.59
C CYS A 188 8.07 9.32 19.57
N ARG A 189 9.02 10.16 19.13
CA ARG A 189 9.59 11.25 19.93
C ARG A 189 9.14 12.63 19.47
N SER A 190 8.32 12.70 18.41
CA SER A 190 7.75 13.94 17.88
C SER A 190 6.32 13.72 17.40
N ILE A 191 5.54 14.81 17.29
CA ILE A 191 4.19 14.79 16.72
C ILE A 191 4.21 14.30 15.27
N GLU A 192 5.25 14.66 14.51
CA GLU A 192 5.43 14.19 13.15
C GLU A 192 5.58 12.66 13.11
N GLN A 193 6.46 12.08 13.93
CA GLN A 193 6.61 10.63 14.03
C GLN A 193 5.32 9.92 14.45
N MET A 194 4.58 10.49 15.43
CA MET A 194 3.28 9.97 15.83
C MET A 194 2.29 9.95 14.65
N ARG A 195 2.19 11.05 13.89
CA ARG A 195 1.32 11.12 12.70
C ARG A 195 1.73 10.10 11.64
N MET A 196 3.00 9.77 11.53
CA MET A 196 3.53 8.82 10.54
C MET A 196 3.26 7.37 10.92
N ALA A 197 3.57 7.00 12.16
CA ALA A 197 3.24 5.69 12.71
C ALA A 197 1.71 5.45 12.72
N ASN A 198 0.93 6.46 13.11
CA ASN A 198 -0.53 6.38 13.14
C ASN A 198 -1.14 6.04 11.77
N ALA A 199 -0.55 6.48 10.66
CA ALA A 199 -1.06 6.12 9.34
C ALA A 199 -0.94 4.61 9.08
N LEU A 200 0.15 3.98 9.53
CA LEU A 200 0.31 2.53 9.45
C LEU A 200 -0.63 1.83 10.44
N CYS A 201 -0.78 2.32 11.67
CA CYS A 201 -1.72 1.73 12.64
C CYS A 201 -3.16 1.78 12.13
N LEU A 202 -3.61 2.93 11.61
CA LEU A 202 -4.94 3.08 10.99
C LEU A 202 -5.13 2.13 9.80
N PHE A 203 -4.07 1.85 9.03
CA PHE A 203 -4.15 0.85 7.96
C PHE A 203 -4.44 -0.54 8.52
N VAL A 204 -3.76 -0.92 9.60
CA VAL A 204 -3.94 -2.24 10.23
C VAL A 204 -5.34 -2.36 10.82
N GLU A 205 -5.80 -1.35 11.57
CA GLU A 205 -7.16 -1.32 12.12
C GLU A 205 -8.21 -1.43 11.01
N ALA A 206 -8.08 -0.65 9.94
CA ALA A 206 -9.00 -0.69 8.81
C ALA A 206 -8.90 -1.97 7.95
N ALA A 207 -7.87 -2.81 8.15
CA ALA A 207 -7.73 -4.09 7.48
C ALA A 207 -8.38 -5.25 8.24
N ASP A 208 -8.71 -5.05 9.52
CA ASP A 208 -9.41 -6.02 10.38
C ASP A 208 -10.94 -5.87 10.34
N ASP A 209 -11.44 -4.76 9.80
CA ASP A 209 -12.88 -4.45 9.57
C ASP A 209 -13.46 -5.16 8.33
#